data_AF-Q9ANV3-F1
#
_entry.id   AF-Q9ANV3-F1
#
_cell.length_a   1.000
_cell.length_b   1.000
_cell.length_c   1.000
_cell.angle_alpha   90.00
_cell.angle_beta   90.00
_cell.angle_gamma   90.00
#
_symmetry.space_group_name_H-M   'P 1'
#
loop_
_entity.id
_entity.type
_entity.pdbx_description
1 polymer ?
#
loop_
_entity_poly.entity_id
_entity_poly.type
_entity_poly.pdbx_seq_one_letter_code
_entity_poly.pdbx_strand_id
1 'polypeptide(L)'
;MSLCLFCDQPFTGDLDMRRLLLPGKSKTSCLCPSCRQLFAQIGTAFCPQCGRQQDSGEICQDCQKWRRIYQGNFLNNQAVYCYNQAFHDLMVRYKRYGDYLLCKVLQELAAPAVQKLAADYYVPVPTSPEHRKKRGYDTVWEIFTPPFALNATFSQEGWSWGPGGKGQKSQDAGQAKFLFKSGI
;
A
#
# COMPACT_ATOMS: atom_id res chain seq x y z
N MET A 1 6.41 25.01 -12.73
CA MET A 1 6.19 24.76 -11.29
C MET A 1 5.10 23.71 -11.16
N SER A 2 5.28 22.74 -10.28
CA SER A 2 4.30 21.68 -10.00
C SER A 2 3.76 21.87 -8.59
N LEU A 3 2.51 21.49 -8.35
CA LEU A 3 1.92 21.49 -7.01
C LEU A 3 2.17 20.15 -6.33
N CYS A 4 2.55 20.16 -5.05
CA CYS A 4 2.68 18.95 -4.25
C CYS A 4 1.29 18.43 -3.90
N LEU A 5 0.98 17.17 -4.24
CA LEU A 5 -0.34 16.59 -3.94
C LEU A 5 -0.59 16.38 -2.44
N PHE A 6 0.45 16.44 -1.60
CA PHE A 6 0.32 16.23 -0.16
C PHE A 6 0.13 17.53 0.64
N CYS A 7 0.80 18.62 0.29
CA CYS A 7 0.70 19.90 1.02
C CYS A 7 0.15 21.07 0.20
N ASP A 8 -0.19 20.82 -1.07
CA ASP A 8 -0.71 21.82 -2.03
C ASP A 8 0.23 23.01 -2.28
N GLN A 9 1.47 22.95 -1.82
CA GLN A 9 2.47 23.99 -2.05
C GLN A 9 3.15 23.82 -3.41
N PRO A 10 3.47 24.93 -4.12
CA PRO A 10 4.26 24.87 -5.33
C PRO A 10 5.69 24.43 -5.00
N PHE A 11 6.26 23.58 -5.85
CA PHE A 11 7.65 23.20 -5.76
C PHE A 11 8.27 23.00 -7.15
N THR A 12 9.59 23.13 -7.19
CA THR A 12 10.41 22.71 -8.32
C THR A 12 10.80 21.27 -8.10
N GLY A 13 10.39 20.38 -9.01
CA GLY A 13 10.86 18.99 -8.98
C GLY A 13 12.37 18.93 -9.18
N ASP A 14 13.00 17.85 -8.70
CA ASP A 14 14.45 17.68 -8.80
C ASP A 14 14.91 17.81 -10.26
N LEU A 15 15.69 18.86 -10.54
CA LEU A 15 16.38 19.03 -11.80
C LEU A 15 17.58 18.09 -11.79
N ASP A 16 17.35 16.82 -12.12
CA ASP A 16 18.44 15.91 -12.42
C ASP A 16 19.06 16.32 -13.76
N MET A 17 20.39 16.48 -13.82
CA MET A 17 21.15 16.75 -15.05
C MET A 17 20.81 15.77 -16.17
N ARG A 18 20.43 14.53 -15.82
CA ARG A 18 19.93 13.54 -16.78
C ARG A 18 18.65 13.96 -17.49
N ARG A 19 17.77 14.76 -16.86
CA ARG A 19 16.54 15.31 -17.49
C ARG A 19 16.86 16.34 -18.56
N LEU A 20 17.95 17.09 -18.39
CA LEU A 20 18.39 18.09 -19.36
C LEU A 20 18.95 17.45 -20.64
N LEU A 21 19.54 16.25 -20.49
CA LEU A 21 20.24 15.54 -21.56
C LEU A 21 19.41 14.42 -22.22
N LEU A 22 18.33 13.95 -21.59
CA LEU A 22 17.47 12.87 -22.10
C LEU A 22 16.00 13.31 -22.21
N PRO A 23 15.55 13.80 -23.38
CA PRO A 23 14.15 14.13 -23.61
C PRO A 23 13.27 12.87 -23.48
N GLY A 24 12.22 12.95 -22.66
CA GLY A 24 11.20 11.90 -22.52
C GLY A 24 11.29 10.95 -21.32
N LYS A 25 12.37 10.98 -20.52
CA LYS A 25 12.54 10.09 -19.33
C LYS A 25 12.36 10.79 -17.97
N SER A 26 11.65 11.91 -17.97
CA SER A 26 11.48 12.75 -16.79
C SER A 26 10.13 12.44 -16.12
N LYS A 27 10.09 11.51 -15.16
CA LYS A 27 8.92 11.38 -14.26
C LYS A 27 8.88 12.60 -13.34
N THR A 28 7.89 13.46 -13.49
CA THR A 28 7.65 14.59 -12.57
C THR A 28 7.17 14.02 -11.24
N SER A 29 7.93 14.28 -10.17
CA SER A 29 7.52 13.98 -8.81
C SER A 29 6.19 14.67 -8.51
N CYS A 30 5.28 13.99 -7.83
CA CYS A 30 4.03 14.55 -7.30
C CYS A 30 4.14 14.95 -5.82
N LEU A 31 5.27 14.60 -5.18
CA LEU A 31 5.65 15.03 -3.83
C LEU A 31 6.80 16.04 -3.88
N CYS A 32 6.71 17.09 -3.06
CA CYS A 32 7.86 17.94 -2.80
C CYS A 32 8.88 17.25 -1.89
N PRO A 33 10.17 17.68 -1.91
CA PRO A 33 11.22 17.06 -1.10
C PRO A 33 10.92 17.06 0.41
N SER A 34 10.32 18.15 0.93
CA SER A 34 9.97 18.26 2.35
C SER A 34 8.90 17.25 2.75
N CYS A 35 7.82 17.12 1.97
CA CYS A 35 6.78 16.11 2.25
C CYS A 35 7.30 14.68 2.09
N ARG A 36 8.20 14.44 1.12
CA ARG A 36 8.80 13.11 0.93
C ARG A 36 9.55 12.63 2.17
N GLN A 37 10.26 13.51 2.86
CA GLN A 37 11.00 13.17 4.09
C GLN A 37 10.08 12.81 5.28
N LEU A 38 8.81 13.21 5.24
CA LEU A 38 7.86 12.86 6.29
C LEU A 38 7.46 11.39 6.27
N PHE A 39 7.64 10.68 5.14
CA PHE A 39 7.32 9.26 5.03
C PHE A 39 8.51 8.41 5.48
N ALA A 40 8.49 7.97 6.73
CA ALA A 40 9.57 7.16 7.30
C ALA A 40 9.58 5.75 6.67
N GLN A 41 10.69 5.38 6.04
CA GLN A 41 10.92 4.02 5.54
C GLN A 41 11.20 3.05 6.68
N ILE A 42 10.91 1.76 6.47
CA ILE A 42 11.35 0.71 7.38
C ILE A 42 12.89 0.68 7.38
N GLY A 43 13.50 0.72 8.57
CA GLY A 43 14.94 0.64 8.79
C GLY A 43 15.46 -0.79 8.81
N THR A 44 16.55 -1.02 9.54
CA THR A 44 17.22 -2.33 9.60
C THR A 44 16.64 -3.29 10.64
N ALA A 45 16.06 -2.76 11.71
CA ALA A 45 15.40 -3.55 12.75
C ALA A 45 13.89 -3.64 12.48
N PHE A 46 13.43 -4.81 12.06
CA PHE A 46 12.03 -5.07 11.77
C PHE A 46 11.67 -6.54 12.00
N CYS A 47 10.38 -6.83 12.15
CA CYS A 47 9.88 -8.19 12.25
C CYS A 47 10.07 -8.93 10.91
N PRO A 48 10.80 -10.06 10.85
CA PRO A 48 11.10 -10.76 9.60
C PRO A 48 9.87 -11.39 8.92
N GLN A 49 8.71 -11.43 9.60
CA GLN A 49 7.48 -12.01 9.07
C GLN A 49 6.47 -10.98 8.54
N CYS A 50 6.42 -9.78 9.13
CA CYS A 50 5.46 -8.75 8.71
C CYS A 50 6.10 -7.43 8.29
N GLY A 51 7.43 -7.31 8.40
CA GLY A 51 8.18 -6.10 8.06
C GLY A 51 7.96 -4.93 9.01
N ARG A 52 7.23 -5.10 10.12
CA ARG A 52 6.96 -4.02 11.08
C ARG A 52 8.26 -3.53 11.71
N GLN A 53 8.51 -2.21 11.64
CA GLN A 53 9.60 -1.54 12.36
C GLN A 53 9.48 -1.79 13.86
N GLN A 54 10.60 -2.15 14.49
CA GLN A 54 10.69 -2.35 15.93
C GLN A 54 12.16 -2.27 16.36
N ASP A 55 12.44 -2.36 17.66
CA ASP A 55 13.80 -2.21 18.17
C ASP A 55 14.66 -3.48 18.01
N SER A 56 14.02 -4.65 17.87
CA SER A 56 14.70 -5.94 17.69
C SER A 56 14.49 -6.53 16.28
N GLY A 57 15.37 -7.44 15.85
CA GLY A 57 15.20 -8.21 14.61
C GLY A 57 14.29 -9.46 14.76
N GLU A 58 13.54 -9.56 15.85
CA GLU A 58 12.81 -10.77 16.21
C GLU A 58 11.37 -10.80 15.68
N ILE A 59 10.70 -11.95 15.79
CA ILE A 59 9.30 -12.05 15.39
C ILE A 59 8.44 -11.29 16.42
N CYS A 60 7.71 -10.27 15.96
CA CYS A 60 6.86 -9.46 16.83
C CYS A 60 5.75 -10.28 17.50
N GLN A 61 5.25 -9.78 18.62
CA GLN A 61 4.21 -10.46 19.43
C GLN A 61 2.94 -10.76 18.62
N ASP A 62 2.53 -9.85 17.73
CA ASP A 62 1.40 -10.08 16.84
C ASP A 62 1.65 -11.29 15.95
N CYS A 63 2.81 -11.36 15.29
CA CYS A 63 3.18 -12.49 14.42
C CYS A 63 3.28 -13.80 15.20
N GLN A 64 3.77 -13.78 16.45
CA GLN A 64 3.78 -14.97 17.31
C GLN A 64 2.36 -15.46 17.64
N LYS A 65 1.45 -14.55 18.01
CA LYS A 65 0.04 -14.87 18.28
C LYS A 65 -0.61 -15.48 17.04
N TRP A 66 -0.40 -14.83 15.91
CA TRP A 66 -0.89 -15.21 14.61
C TRP A 66 -0.42 -16.62 14.21
N ARG A 67 0.87 -16.96 14.37
CA ARG A 67 1.39 -18.32 14.11
C ARG A 67 0.63 -19.41 14.86
N ARG A 68 0.24 -19.15 16.12
CA ARG A 68 -0.53 -20.11 16.93
C ARG A 68 -1.95 -20.32 16.37
N ILE A 69 -2.59 -19.24 15.91
CA ILE A 69 -3.97 -19.29 15.37
C ILE A 69 -4.02 -20.06 14.04
N TYR A 70 -3.08 -19.80 13.13
CA TYR A 70 -3.08 -20.40 11.79
C TYR A 70 -2.11 -21.57 11.62
N GLN A 71 -1.64 -22.15 12.73
CA GLN A 71 -0.80 -23.36 12.73
C GLN A 71 0.43 -23.27 11.82
N GLY A 72 1.07 -22.10 11.76
CA GLY A 72 2.26 -21.88 10.93
C GLY A 72 2.02 -21.54 9.45
N ASN A 73 0.78 -21.59 8.95
CA ASN A 73 0.44 -21.13 7.59
C ASN A 73 0.39 -19.61 7.54
N PHE A 74 1.57 -18.98 7.40
CA PHE A 74 1.70 -17.52 7.35
C PHE A 74 2.13 -17.00 5.99
N LEU A 75 1.43 -15.96 5.54
CA LEU A 75 1.89 -15.11 4.46
C LEU A 75 3.02 -14.22 4.99
N ASN A 76 4.12 -14.19 4.25
CA ASN A 76 5.18 -13.23 4.50
C ASN A 76 4.72 -11.86 4.01
N ASN A 77 4.81 -10.85 4.86
CA ASN A 77 4.51 -9.46 4.51
C ASN A 77 5.78 -8.63 4.68
N GLN A 78 6.04 -7.75 3.70
CA GLN A 78 7.13 -6.79 3.73
C GLN A 78 6.55 -5.38 3.73
N ALA A 79 6.60 -4.72 4.88
CA ALA A 79 6.30 -3.29 4.96
C ALA A 79 7.44 -2.47 4.32
N VAL A 80 7.06 -1.42 3.59
CA VAL A 80 8.02 -0.50 2.93
C VAL A 80 8.20 0.78 3.76
N TYR A 81 7.12 1.25 4.39
CA TYR A 81 7.11 2.44 5.23
C TYR A 81 6.52 2.14 6.61
N CYS A 82 6.98 2.89 7.61
CA CYS A 82 6.36 2.99 8.92
C CYS A 82 4.99 3.67 8.80
N TYR A 83 4.01 3.19 9.56
CA TYR A 83 2.72 3.85 9.68
C TYR A 83 2.79 5.01 10.69
N ASN A 84 3.54 6.06 10.34
CA ASN A 84 3.68 7.28 11.12
C ASN A 84 2.55 8.28 10.83
N GLN A 85 2.58 9.46 11.44
CA GLN A 85 1.54 10.49 11.28
C GLN A 85 1.31 10.87 9.81
N ALA A 86 2.37 11.09 9.04
CA ALA A 86 2.24 11.45 7.62
C ALA A 86 1.60 10.34 6.79
N PHE A 87 1.99 9.08 7.01
CA PHE A 87 1.39 7.93 6.32
C PHE A 87 -0.07 7.73 6.75
N HIS A 88 -0.39 7.94 8.04
CA HIS A 88 -1.75 7.94 8.53
C HIS A 88 -2.60 9.00 7.82
N ASP A 89 -2.13 10.24 7.75
CA ASP A 89 -2.89 11.35 7.17
C ASP A 89 -3.09 11.17 5.66
N LEU A 90 -2.08 10.66 4.95
CA LEU A 90 -2.18 10.23 3.56
C LEU A 90 -3.32 9.21 3.38
N MET A 91 -3.32 8.16 4.20
CA MET A 91 -4.31 7.08 4.10
C MET A 91 -5.71 7.52 4.52
N VAL A 92 -5.85 8.42 5.50
CA VAL A 92 -7.14 9.01 5.88
C VAL A 92 -7.69 9.84 4.73
N ARG A 93 -6.91 10.76 4.17
CA ARG A 93 -7.37 11.58 3.04
C ARG A 93 -7.77 10.72 1.84
N TYR A 94 -6.94 9.73 1.52
CA TYR A 94 -7.20 8.80 0.43
C TYR A 94 -8.45 7.94 0.68
N LYS A 95 -8.46 7.10 1.72
CA LYS A 95 -9.54 6.11 1.96
C LYS A 95 -10.82 6.70 2.56
N ARG A 96 -10.73 7.77 3.36
CA ARG A 96 -11.87 8.32 4.12
C ARG A 96 -12.47 9.54 3.45
N TYR A 97 -11.65 10.47 2.98
CA TYR A 97 -12.13 11.70 2.32
C TYR A 97 -12.26 11.56 0.81
N GLY A 98 -11.77 10.45 0.24
CA GLY A 98 -11.92 10.17 -1.19
C GLY A 98 -11.02 11.03 -2.07
N ASP A 99 -9.93 11.58 -1.50
CA ASP A 99 -8.93 12.35 -2.24
C ASP A 99 -8.15 11.41 -3.18
N TYR A 100 -8.75 11.17 -4.36
CA TYR A 100 -8.30 10.17 -5.32
C TYR A 100 -6.89 10.46 -5.85
N LEU A 101 -6.51 11.73 -6.01
CA LEU A 101 -5.22 12.11 -6.57
C LEU A 101 -4.03 11.64 -5.72
N LEU A 102 -4.23 11.39 -4.43
CA LEU A 102 -3.23 10.81 -3.53
C LEU A 102 -2.83 9.38 -3.92
N CYS A 103 -3.57 8.70 -4.82
CA CYS A 103 -3.10 7.45 -5.41
C CYS A 103 -1.75 7.62 -6.12
N LYS A 104 -1.49 8.78 -6.74
CA LYS A 104 -0.21 9.09 -7.39
C LYS A 104 0.94 9.16 -6.39
N VAL A 105 0.68 9.70 -5.20
CA VAL A 105 1.64 9.73 -4.09
C VAL A 105 1.99 8.31 -3.65
N LEU A 106 0.98 7.46 -3.47
CA LEU A 106 1.18 6.06 -3.11
C LEU A 106 1.94 5.27 -4.19
N GLN A 107 1.61 5.48 -5.47
CA GLN A 107 2.34 4.90 -6.61
C GLN A 107 3.81 5.31 -6.59
N GLU A 108 4.10 6.60 -6.37
CA GLU A 108 5.46 7.12 -6.32
C GLU A 108 6.26 6.58 -5.13
N LEU A 109 5.63 6.44 -3.97
CA LEU A 109 6.25 5.87 -2.77
C LEU A 109 6.49 4.36 -2.91
N ALA A 110 5.57 3.62 -3.54
CA ALA A 110 5.64 2.16 -3.70
C ALA A 110 6.55 1.70 -4.86
N ALA A 111 6.69 2.51 -5.92
CA ALA A 111 7.41 2.13 -7.13
C ALA A 111 8.82 1.54 -6.90
N PRO A 112 9.70 2.13 -6.07
CA PRO A 112 11.03 1.57 -5.84
C PRO A 112 10.99 0.16 -5.23
N ALA A 113 10.09 -0.08 -4.28
CA ALA A 113 9.98 -1.36 -3.60
C ALA A 113 9.42 -2.44 -4.53
N VAL A 114 8.37 -2.10 -5.29
CA VAL A 114 7.76 -3.02 -6.25
C VAL A 114 8.73 -3.38 -7.37
N GLN A 115 9.46 -2.40 -7.92
CA GLN A 115 10.49 -2.65 -8.94
C GLN A 115 11.62 -3.55 -8.44
N LYS A 116 12.00 -3.42 -7.16
CA LYS A 116 13.04 -4.27 -6.54
C LYS A 116 12.60 -5.72 -6.35
N LEU A 117 11.29 -5.98 -6.17
CA LEU A 117 10.78 -7.34 -5.98
C LEU A 117 10.93 -8.19 -7.25
N ALA A 118 10.90 -7.59 -8.44
CA ALA A 118 11.09 -8.26 -9.73
C ALA A 118 10.27 -9.56 -9.88
N ALA A 119 9.02 -9.55 -9.43
CA ALA A 119 8.14 -10.71 -9.48
C ALA A 119 7.55 -10.94 -10.88
N ASP A 120 7.28 -12.20 -11.23
CA ASP A 120 6.61 -12.58 -12.48
C ASP A 120 5.15 -12.11 -12.54
N TYR A 121 4.47 -12.05 -11.38
CA TYR A 121 3.08 -11.63 -11.26
C TYR A 121 2.89 -10.71 -10.05
N TYR A 122 2.21 -9.59 -10.29
CA TYR A 122 1.67 -8.74 -9.24
C TYR A 122 0.17 -8.94 -9.19
N VAL A 123 -0.33 -9.41 -8.04
CA VAL A 123 -1.77 -9.65 -7.86
C VAL A 123 -2.28 -8.81 -6.69
N PRO A 124 -3.00 -7.71 -6.96
CA PRO A 124 -3.54 -6.87 -5.89
C PRO A 124 -4.66 -7.60 -5.17
N VAL A 125 -4.69 -7.49 -3.84
CA VAL A 125 -5.83 -7.94 -3.04
C VAL A 125 -6.93 -6.88 -3.16
N PRO A 126 -8.10 -7.21 -3.74
CA PRO A 126 -9.12 -6.21 -4.05
C PRO A 126 -9.72 -5.61 -2.78
N THR A 127 -10.25 -4.41 -2.93
CA THR A 127 -11.08 -3.77 -1.91
C THR A 127 -12.44 -4.47 -1.84
N SER A 128 -13.06 -4.53 -0.66
CA SER A 128 -14.38 -5.14 -0.53
C SER A 128 -15.42 -4.41 -1.42
N PRO A 129 -16.43 -5.11 -1.96
CA PRO A 129 -17.42 -4.51 -2.86
C PRO A 129 -18.15 -3.29 -2.25
N GLU A 130 -18.41 -3.31 -0.94
CA GLU A 130 -19.10 -2.24 -0.21
C GLU A 130 -18.23 -0.98 -0.17
N HIS A 131 -16.94 -1.15 0.13
CA HIS A 131 -15.99 -0.05 0.15
C HIS A 131 -15.76 0.52 -1.24
N ARG A 132 -15.67 -0.33 -2.28
CA ARG A 132 -15.58 0.10 -3.67
C ARG A 132 -16.81 0.91 -4.08
N LYS A 133 -18.01 0.43 -3.76
CA LYS A 133 -19.27 1.14 -4.03
C LYS A 133 -19.35 2.49 -3.31
N LYS A 134 -18.89 2.55 -2.06
CA LYS A 134 -18.90 3.78 -1.25
C LYS A 134 -17.89 4.83 -1.75
N ARG A 135 -16.70 4.42 -2.16
CA ARG A 135 -15.61 5.32 -2.58
C ARG A 135 -15.63 5.66 -4.08
N GLY A 136 -16.24 4.79 -4.90
CA GLY A 136 -16.25 4.92 -6.36
C GLY A 136 -15.04 4.31 -7.07
N TYR A 137 -14.05 3.78 -6.34
CA TYR A 137 -12.84 3.16 -6.90
C TYR A 137 -12.28 2.06 -5.99
N ASP A 138 -11.45 1.17 -6.54
CA ASP A 138 -10.73 0.16 -5.76
C ASP A 138 -9.38 0.71 -5.29
N THR A 139 -9.30 0.95 -3.99
CA THR A 139 -8.14 1.56 -3.34
C THR A 139 -6.82 0.83 -3.61
N VAL A 140 -6.84 -0.50 -3.70
CA VAL A 140 -5.60 -1.27 -3.91
C VAL A 140 -5.28 -1.28 -5.39
N TRP A 141 -6.26 -1.57 -6.24
CA TRP A 141 -6.09 -1.56 -7.70
C TRP A 141 -5.42 -0.27 -8.16
N GLU A 142 -5.97 0.89 -7.79
CA GLU A 142 -5.48 2.19 -8.25
C GLU A 142 -4.03 2.50 -7.85
N ILE A 143 -3.52 1.92 -6.77
CA ILE A 143 -2.10 2.06 -6.38
C ILE A 143 -1.20 1.30 -7.35
N PHE A 144 -1.70 0.22 -7.97
CA PHE A 144 -0.88 -0.66 -8.81
C PHE A 144 -1.13 -0.53 -10.32
N THR A 145 -2.20 0.13 -10.76
CA THR A 145 -2.60 0.16 -12.19
C THR A 145 -1.76 1.06 -13.11
N PRO A 146 -1.06 2.12 -12.63
CA PRO A 146 -0.02 2.76 -13.47
C PRO A 146 1.24 3.11 -12.65
N PRO A 147 2.20 2.19 -12.46
CA PRO A 147 3.25 1.89 -13.47
C PRO A 147 3.66 0.40 -13.52
N PHE A 148 2.85 -0.51 -12.98
CA PHE A 148 3.18 -1.94 -12.92
C PHE A 148 2.32 -2.72 -13.92
N ALA A 149 2.91 -3.67 -14.64
CA ALA A 149 2.15 -4.64 -15.41
C ALA A 149 1.46 -5.58 -14.43
N LEU A 150 0.22 -5.27 -14.09
CA LEU A 150 -0.63 -6.18 -13.32
C LEU A 150 -1.01 -7.34 -14.23
N ASN A 151 -0.57 -8.54 -13.87
CA ASN A 151 -0.72 -9.74 -14.69
C ASN A 151 -1.92 -10.60 -14.25
N ALA A 152 -2.55 -10.28 -13.12
CA ALA A 152 -3.77 -10.94 -12.65
C ALA A 152 -4.54 -10.09 -11.64
N THR A 153 -5.84 -10.37 -11.50
CA THR A 153 -6.72 -9.69 -10.54
C THR A 153 -7.46 -10.73 -9.70
N PHE A 154 -7.40 -10.58 -8.38
CA PHE A 154 -8.29 -11.32 -7.49
C PHE A 154 -9.64 -10.62 -7.41
N SER A 155 -10.73 -11.38 -7.43
CA SER A 155 -12.06 -10.87 -7.05
C SER A 155 -12.46 -11.48 -5.71
N GLN A 156 -12.83 -10.63 -4.75
CA GLN A 156 -13.53 -11.07 -3.54
C GLN A 156 -14.99 -11.33 -3.89
N GLU A 157 -15.46 -12.56 -3.67
CA GLU A 157 -16.88 -12.91 -3.75
C GLU A 157 -17.35 -13.36 -2.36
N GLY A 158 -18.41 -12.72 -1.86
CA GLY A 158 -19.11 -13.12 -0.64
C GLY A 158 -18.31 -12.92 0.65
N TRP A 159 -18.25 -11.68 1.15
CA TRP A 159 -17.76 -11.39 2.51
C TRP A 159 -18.93 -11.12 3.46
N SER A 160 -19.19 -12.00 4.42
CA SER A 160 -20.16 -11.74 5.49
C SER A 160 -19.44 -11.36 6.79
N TRP A 161 -19.39 -10.07 7.12
CA TRP A 161 -19.27 -9.64 8.52
C TRP A 161 -20.68 -9.51 9.09
N GLY A 162 -20.98 -10.23 10.18
CA GLY A 162 -22.02 -9.81 11.11
C GLY A 162 -21.67 -8.42 11.69
N PRO A 163 -22.66 -7.61 12.09
CA PRO A 163 -22.46 -6.20 12.45
C PRO A 163 -21.50 -6.07 13.66
N GLY A 164 -20.27 -5.62 13.40
CA GLY A 164 -19.23 -5.41 14.40
C GLY A 164 -19.34 -4.04 15.08
N GLY A 165 -20.13 -3.97 16.15
CA GLY A 165 -19.94 -2.98 17.21
C GLY A 165 -18.63 -3.24 17.96
N LYS A 166 -18.02 -2.17 18.50
CA LYS A 166 -16.80 -2.26 19.32
C LYS A 166 -17.00 -3.25 20.47
N GLY A 167 -16.15 -4.27 20.51
CA GLY A 167 -15.94 -5.11 21.68
C GLY A 167 -16.87 -6.32 21.80
N GLN A 168 -16.60 -7.38 21.04
CA GLN A 168 -16.77 -8.76 21.53
C GLN A 168 -16.06 -9.76 20.61
N LYS A 169 -15.46 -10.77 21.23
CA LYS A 169 -14.73 -11.87 20.58
C LYS A 169 -15.70 -12.69 19.72
N SER A 170 -15.54 -12.69 18.40
CA SER A 170 -16.07 -13.75 17.54
C SER A 170 -14.92 -14.63 17.07
N GLN A 171 -14.93 -15.88 17.56
CA GLN A 171 -14.10 -16.97 17.09
C GLN A 171 -14.77 -17.62 15.89
N ASP A 172 -14.78 -16.96 14.74
CA ASP A 172 -15.12 -17.62 13.48
C ASP A 172 -14.00 -17.35 12.48
N ALA A 173 -13.21 -18.39 12.22
CA ALA A 173 -12.22 -18.42 11.15
C ALA A 173 -12.97 -18.49 9.81
N GLY A 174 -13.56 -17.37 9.38
CA GLY A 174 -14.09 -17.24 8.04
C GLY A 174 -12.96 -17.39 7.03
N GLN A 175 -12.96 -18.47 6.25
CA GLN A 175 -12.06 -18.62 5.11
C GLN A 175 -12.50 -17.64 4.02
N ALA A 176 -11.64 -16.67 3.73
CA ALA A 176 -11.80 -15.82 2.57
C ALA A 176 -11.54 -16.65 1.30
N LYS A 177 -12.57 -16.87 0.48
CA LYS A 177 -12.40 -17.42 -0.88
C LYS A 177 -11.97 -16.29 -1.81
N PHE A 178 -10.71 -16.31 -2.22
CA PHE A 178 -10.20 -15.46 -3.29
C PHE A 178 -10.22 -16.25 -4.60
N LEU A 179 -11.03 -15.81 -5.56
CA LEU A 179 -11.02 -16.40 -6.90
C LEU A 179 -9.99 -15.67 -7.75
N PHE A 180 -9.02 -16.42 -8.24
CA PHE A 180 -8.09 -15.95 -9.27
C PHE A 180 -8.86 -15.91 -10.59
N LYS A 181 -9.09 -14.71 -11.13
CA LYS A 181 -9.58 -14.57 -12.50
C LYS A 181 -8.38 -14.23 -13.36
N SER A 182 -7.91 -15.21 -14.14
CA SER A 182 -6.90 -14.98 -15.16
C SER A 182 -7.50 -14.04 -16.21
N GLY A 183 -6.95 -12.84 -16.34
CA GLY A 183 -7.28 -11.95 -17.45
C GLY A 183 -6.62 -12.50 -18.71
N ILE A 184 -7.42 -13.03 -19.63
CA ILE A 184 -7.09 -13.11 -21.05
C ILE A 184 -7.92 -12.05 -21.74
#